data_AF-A0A6H9T8P9-F1
#
_entry.id   AF-A0A6H9T8P9-F1
#
_cell.length_a   1.000
_cell.length_b   1.000
_cell.length_c   1.000
_cell.angle_alpha   90.00
_cell.angle_beta   90.00
_cell.angle_gamma   90.00
#
_symmetry.space_group_name_H-M   'P 1'
#
loop_
_entity.id
_entity.type
_entity.pdbx_description
1 polymer ?
#
loop_
_entity_poly.entity_id
_entity_poly.type
_entity_poly.pdbx_seq_one_letter_code
_entity_poly.pdbx_strand_id
1 'polypeptide(L)'
;MNTKHPNATAGGAVMNPAPSGAAASCKADAAPDDALIGKTEADAAALLDGCLWRVLERDGKSLPGTMDYRAERRDLGIRDGKVIWVRRG
;
A
#
# COMPACT_ATOMS: atom_id res chain seq x y z
N MET A 1 -30.56 33.45 11.11
CA MET A 1 -29.66 34.21 10.22
C MET A 1 -28.25 34.12 10.80
N ASN A 2 -27.36 33.46 10.06
CA ASN A 2 -25.89 33.51 10.03
C ASN A 2 -25.08 33.29 11.32
N THR A 3 -24.75 32.02 11.58
CA THR A 3 -23.58 31.60 12.38
C THR A 3 -22.31 31.76 11.53
N LYS A 4 -21.37 32.59 11.97
CA LYS A 4 -20.03 32.71 11.38
C LYS A 4 -19.06 31.87 12.21
N HIS A 5 -18.72 30.67 11.74
CA HIS A 5 -17.62 29.88 12.28
C HIS A 5 -16.36 30.17 11.44
N PRO A 6 -15.27 30.70 11.99
CA PRO A 6 -14.00 30.76 11.28
C PRO A 6 -13.44 29.35 11.13
N ASN A 7 -13.21 28.96 9.88
CA ASN A 7 -12.64 27.69 9.45
C ASN A 7 -11.18 27.58 9.96
N ALA A 8 -10.95 26.79 11.00
CA ALA A 8 -9.63 26.42 11.47
C ALA A 8 -9.08 25.29 10.59
N THR A 9 -8.38 25.64 9.51
CA THR A 9 -7.54 24.69 8.76
C THR A 9 -6.20 24.56 9.49
N ALA A 10 -6.15 23.67 10.46
CA ALA A 10 -4.90 23.15 11.03
C ALA A 10 -4.70 21.73 10.52
N GLY A 11 -3.61 21.51 9.78
CA GLY A 11 -3.27 20.19 9.27
C GLY A 11 -2.30 20.26 8.10
N GLY A 12 -1.20 21.02 8.25
CA GLY A 12 -0.04 20.82 7.39
C GLY A 12 0.44 19.39 7.58
N ALA A 13 0.10 18.51 6.65
CA ALA A 13 0.67 17.18 6.56
C ALA A 13 2.15 17.37 6.23
N VAL A 14 2.98 17.36 7.27
CA VAL A 14 4.43 17.30 7.16
C VAL A 14 4.78 16.11 6.27
N MET A 15 5.31 16.40 5.09
CA MET A 15 6.05 15.43 4.30
C MET A 15 7.27 15.07 5.15
N ASN A 16 7.23 13.94 5.85
CA ASN A 16 8.44 13.35 6.40
C ASN A 16 9.17 12.66 5.24
N PRO A 17 10.34 13.13 4.79
CA PRO A 17 11.23 12.27 4.05
C PRO A 17 11.90 11.38 5.11
N ALA A 18 11.31 10.22 5.38
CA ALA A 18 12.03 9.21 6.15
C ALA A 18 13.29 8.83 5.35
N PRO A 19 14.47 8.76 5.99
CA PRO A 19 15.74 8.59 5.31
C PRO A 19 15.75 7.26 4.56
N SER A 20 16.10 7.34 3.27
CA SER A 20 16.36 6.22 2.38
C SER A 20 17.46 5.31 2.94
N GLY A 21 17.09 4.39 3.83
CA GLY A 21 17.80 3.13 3.96
C GLY A 21 17.56 2.40 2.65
N ALA A 22 18.60 2.30 1.82
CA ALA A 22 18.55 1.64 0.53
C ALA A 22 17.88 0.26 0.67
N ALA A 23 16.58 0.21 0.37
CA ALA A 23 15.84 -1.02 0.22
C ALA A 23 16.61 -1.81 -0.84
N ALA A 24 16.96 -3.07 -0.53
CA ALA A 24 17.37 -4.00 -1.57
C ALA A 24 16.28 -3.92 -2.64
N SER A 25 16.62 -3.30 -3.78
CA SER A 25 15.66 -2.85 -4.77
C SER A 25 15.04 -4.10 -5.38
N CYS A 26 13.81 -4.36 -4.95
CA CYS A 26 13.03 -5.45 -5.45
C CYS A 26 12.83 -5.19 -6.95
N LYS A 27 12.89 -6.22 -7.81
CA LYS A 27 12.76 -6.02 -9.25
C LYS A 27 11.42 -5.36 -9.62
N ALA A 28 10.38 -5.60 -8.83
CA ALA A 28 9.08 -4.93 -8.97
C ALA A 28 9.10 -3.44 -8.64
N ASP A 29 10.13 -2.89 -7.97
CA ASP A 29 10.28 -1.43 -7.81
C ASP A 29 10.52 -0.71 -9.14
N ALA A 30 10.84 -1.43 -10.22
CA ALA A 30 10.94 -0.86 -11.57
C ALA A 30 9.57 -0.48 -12.16
N ALA A 31 8.48 -1.00 -11.62
CA ALA A 31 7.11 -0.70 -12.03
C ALA A 31 6.33 -0.01 -10.91
N PRO A 32 5.35 0.84 -11.24
CA PRO A 32 4.47 1.42 -10.24
C PRO A 32 3.62 0.31 -9.58
N ASP A 33 3.37 0.42 -8.27
CA ASP A 33 2.60 -0.59 -7.53
C ASP A 33 1.16 -0.73 -8.08
N ASP A 34 0.59 0.34 -8.64
CA ASP A 34 -0.72 0.34 -9.30
C ASP A 34 -0.80 -0.61 -10.51
N ALA A 35 0.35 -1.02 -11.08
CA ALA A 35 0.39 -2.01 -12.14
C ALA A 35 -0.12 -3.39 -11.69
N LEU A 36 -0.20 -3.64 -10.38
CA LEU A 36 -0.74 -4.88 -9.82
C LEU A 36 -2.27 -4.90 -9.80
N ILE A 37 -2.94 -3.74 -9.82
CA ILE A 37 -4.39 -3.62 -9.72
C ILE A 37 -5.06 -4.33 -10.90
N GLY A 38 -6.10 -5.11 -10.62
CA GLY A 38 -6.86 -5.88 -11.60
C GLY A 38 -6.20 -7.20 -12.05
N LYS A 39 -4.94 -7.43 -11.70
CA LYS A 39 -4.26 -8.71 -11.93
C LYS A 39 -4.76 -9.78 -10.97
N THR A 40 -4.60 -11.04 -11.37
CA THR A 40 -4.86 -12.17 -10.46
C THR A 40 -3.81 -12.20 -9.34
N GLU A 41 -4.12 -12.86 -8.23
CA GLU A 41 -3.15 -13.08 -7.15
C GLU A 41 -1.87 -13.76 -7.68
N ALA A 42 -2.00 -14.73 -8.57
CA ALA A 42 -0.88 -15.46 -9.15
C ALA A 42 0.01 -14.56 -10.03
N ASP A 43 -0.61 -13.71 -10.87
CA ASP A 43 0.14 -12.77 -11.71
C ASP A 43 0.85 -11.71 -10.87
N ALA A 44 0.17 -11.20 -9.82
CA ALA A 44 0.77 -10.25 -8.90
C ALA A 44 1.94 -10.88 -8.13
N ALA A 45 1.80 -12.13 -7.67
CA ALA A 45 2.87 -12.88 -7.03
C ALA A 45 4.08 -13.07 -7.95
N ALA A 46 3.87 -13.36 -9.23
CA ALA A 46 4.94 -13.50 -10.22
C ALA A 46 5.68 -12.17 -10.48
N LEU A 47 4.96 -11.04 -10.49
CA LEU A 47 5.56 -9.71 -10.63
C LEU A 47 6.34 -9.28 -9.39
N LEU A 48 5.90 -9.74 -8.22
CA LEU A 48 6.51 -9.49 -6.92
C LEU A 48 7.52 -10.58 -6.53
N ASP A 49 7.95 -11.43 -7.46
CA ASP A 49 8.92 -12.48 -7.17
C ASP A 49 10.24 -11.87 -6.65
N GLY A 50 10.72 -12.39 -5.53
CA GLY A 50 11.89 -11.85 -4.82
C GLY A 50 11.63 -10.54 -4.05
N CYS A 51 10.39 -10.06 -3.97
CA CYS A 51 9.98 -8.88 -3.21
C CYS A 51 9.24 -9.27 -1.93
N LEU A 52 9.25 -8.38 -0.93
CA LEU A 52 8.44 -8.59 0.26
C LEU A 52 7.00 -8.14 -0.01
N TRP A 53 6.03 -9.04 0.15
CA TRP A 53 4.62 -8.72 0.01
C TRP A 53 3.74 -9.67 0.84
N ARG A 54 2.50 -9.26 1.10
CA ARG A 54 1.47 -10.08 1.75
C ARG A 54 0.07 -9.68 1.30
N VAL A 55 -0.90 -10.57 1.51
CA VAL A 55 -2.33 -10.24 1.42
C VAL A 55 -2.79 -9.76 2.80
N LEU A 56 -3.34 -8.55 2.89
CA LEU A 56 -3.87 -7.99 4.14
C LEU A 56 -5.40 -7.97 4.16
N GLU A 57 -6.05 -8.02 3.00
CA GLU A 57 -7.50 -8.17 2.88
C GLU A 57 -7.83 -9.20 1.81
N ARG A 58 -8.79 -10.08 2.09
CA ARG A 58 -9.37 -10.99 1.11
C ARG A 58 -10.89 -10.92 1.16
N ASP A 59 -11.50 -10.58 0.03
CA ASP A 59 -12.95 -10.48 -0.17
C ASP A 59 -13.66 -9.63 0.90
N GLY A 60 -13.06 -8.47 1.23
CA GLY A 60 -13.60 -7.56 2.25
C GLY A 60 -13.26 -7.94 3.69
N LYS A 61 -12.51 -9.03 3.92
CA LYS A 61 -12.09 -9.45 5.26
C LYS A 61 -10.63 -9.16 5.48
N SER A 62 -10.32 -8.34 6.48
CA SER A 62 -8.95 -8.11 6.92
C SER A 62 -8.34 -9.40 7.49
N LEU A 63 -7.12 -9.69 7.08
CA LEU A 63 -6.34 -10.82 7.58
C LEU A 63 -5.45 -10.37 8.76
N PRO A 64 -5.11 -11.27 9.70
CA PRO A 64 -4.19 -10.95 10.78
C PRO A 64 -2.84 -10.45 10.22
N GLY A 65 -2.42 -9.28 10.69
CA GLY A 65 -1.16 -8.67 10.30
C GLY A 65 -0.50 -7.99 11.49
N THR A 66 0.83 -7.97 11.48
CA THR A 66 1.64 -7.20 12.41
C THR A 66 1.69 -5.73 11.99
N MET A 67 1.80 -4.82 12.97
CA MET A 67 1.92 -3.36 12.76
C MET A 67 3.37 -2.89 12.55
N ASP A 68 4.29 -3.79 12.20
CA ASP A 68 5.67 -3.41 11.86
C ASP A 68 5.65 -2.64 10.54
N TYR A 69 6.16 -1.40 10.52
CA TYR A 69 6.26 -0.67 9.27
C TYR A 69 7.45 -1.16 8.45
N ARG A 70 7.21 -1.61 7.21
CA ARG A 70 8.24 -2.02 6.25
C ARG A 70 8.00 -1.34 4.90
N ALA A 71 8.77 -0.30 4.61
CA ALA A 71 8.60 0.51 3.40
C ALA A 71 8.75 -0.31 2.10
N GLU A 72 9.52 -1.39 2.14
CA GLU A 72 9.71 -2.31 1.01
C GLU A 72 8.53 -3.27 0.79
N ARG A 73 7.67 -3.48 1.82
CA ARG A 73 6.57 -4.44 1.77
C ARG A 73 5.39 -3.91 0.98
N ARG A 74 4.82 -4.74 0.11
CA ARG A 74 3.51 -4.50 -0.51
C ARG A 74 2.42 -5.28 0.22
N ASP A 75 1.47 -4.56 0.79
CA ASP A 75 0.21 -5.11 1.27
C ASP A 75 -0.79 -5.09 0.10
N LEU A 76 -1.39 -6.25 -0.20
CA LEU A 76 -2.39 -6.41 -1.26
C LEU A 76 -3.77 -6.63 -0.64
N GLY A 77 -4.76 -5.95 -1.21
CA GLY A 77 -6.17 -6.29 -1.04
C GLY A 77 -6.66 -7.09 -2.24
N ILE A 78 -7.27 -8.24 -1.98
CA ILE A 78 -7.77 -9.14 -3.02
C ILE A 78 -9.27 -9.25 -2.91
N ARG A 79 -9.97 -9.17 -4.04
CA ARG A 79 -11.40 -9.44 -4.15
C ARG A 79 -11.68 -10.18 -5.44
N ASP A 80 -12.51 -11.23 -5.38
CA ASP A 80 -12.86 -12.05 -6.53
C ASP A 80 -11.62 -12.58 -7.28
N GLY A 81 -10.57 -12.93 -6.52
CA GLY A 81 -9.30 -13.44 -7.05
C GLY A 81 -8.39 -12.40 -7.71
N LYS A 82 -8.75 -11.11 -7.64
CA LYS A 82 -7.98 -10.01 -8.25
C LYS A 82 -7.52 -8.99 -7.22
N VAL A 83 -6.38 -8.36 -7.47
CA VAL A 83 -5.89 -7.26 -6.65
C VAL A 83 -6.77 -6.03 -6.88
N ILE A 84 -7.30 -5.44 -5.80
CA ILE A 84 -8.14 -4.23 -5.84
C ILE A 84 -7.46 -3.00 -5.25
N TRP A 85 -6.44 -3.18 -4.41
CA TRP A 85 -5.62 -2.11 -3.87
C TRP A 85 -4.23 -2.63 -3.51
N VAL A 86 -3.24 -1.73 -3.54
CA VAL A 86 -1.88 -1.97 -3.06
C VAL A 86 -1.47 -0.83 -2.15
N ARG A 87 -0.78 -1.16 -1.06
CA ARG A 87 -0.20 -0.17 -0.14
C ARG A 87 1.18 -0.62 0.28
N ARG A 88 2.10 0.34 0.47
CA ARG A 88 3.38 0.06 1.14
C ARG A 88 3.30 0.31 2.63
N GLY A 89 3.88 -0.60 3.42
CA GLY A 89 3.96 -0.45 4.87
C GLY A 89 3.97 -1.75 5.65
#